data_AF-A0A959NZW1-F1
#
_entry.id   AF-A0A959NZW1-F1
#
_cell.length_a   1.000
_cell.length_b   1.000
_cell.length_c   1.000
_cell.angle_alpha   90.00
_cell.angle_beta   90.00
_cell.angle_gamma   90.00
#
_symmetry.space_group_name_H-M   'P 1'
#
loop_
_entity.id
_entity.type
_entity.pdbx_description
1 polymer ?
#
loop_
_entity_poly.entity_id
_entity_poly.type
_entity_poly.pdbx_seq_one_letter_code
_entity_poly.pdbx_strand_id
1 'polypeptide(L)'
;EDENGFHFGYDQSYLKSESAEPISLTLPLSDKEYESNVMFPFFDGLIPEGWLLDIAQKNWKLNPRDRMEILLKTCHDCVGAVSIEEI
;
A
#
# COMPACT_ATOMS: atom_id res chain seq x y z
N GLU A 1 4.81 -7.77 -4.13
CA GLU A 1 5.78 -8.38 -3.19
C GLU A 1 6.35 -9.60 -3.87
N ASP A 2 7.66 -9.78 -3.80
CA ASP A 2 8.36 -10.98 -4.28
C ASP A 2 9.48 -11.38 -3.31
N GLU A 3 10.38 -12.26 -3.73
CA GLU A 3 11.52 -12.72 -2.92
C GLU A 3 12.51 -11.61 -2.51
N ASN A 4 12.50 -10.47 -3.21
CA ASN A 4 13.35 -9.31 -2.96
C ASN A 4 12.63 -8.18 -2.20
N GLY A 5 11.36 -8.40 -1.81
CA GLY A 5 10.59 -7.49 -0.96
C GLY A 5 9.45 -6.79 -1.67
N PHE A 6 9.23 -5.52 -1.31
CA PHE A 6 8.14 -4.68 -1.79
C PHE A 6 8.64 -3.74 -2.86
N HIS A 7 7.84 -3.66 -3.92
CA HIS A 7 8.12 -2.79 -5.04
C HIS A 7 6.93 -1.89 -5.34
N PHE A 8 7.22 -0.65 -5.68
CA PHE A 8 6.22 0.33 -6.06
C PHE A 8 6.70 1.14 -7.27
N GLY A 9 5.90 1.16 -8.32
CA GLY A 9 6.15 1.97 -9.52
C GLY A 9 4.90 2.74 -9.89
N TYR A 10 5.10 3.97 -10.36
CA TYR A 10 4.03 4.72 -10.99
C TYR A 10 3.80 4.21 -12.42
N ASP A 11 2.53 4.11 -12.80
CA ASP A 11 2.19 3.81 -14.18
C ASP A 11 2.66 4.94 -15.12
N GLN A 12 3.17 4.57 -16.29
CA GLN A 12 3.71 5.51 -17.26
C GLN A 12 2.66 6.50 -17.80
N SER A 13 1.39 6.11 -17.87
CA SER A 13 0.30 7.01 -18.24
C SER A 13 -0.02 7.99 -17.11
N TYR A 14 0.07 7.55 -15.85
CA TYR A 14 -0.10 8.42 -14.68
C TYR A 14 0.99 9.50 -14.65
N LEU A 15 2.26 9.14 -14.84
CA LEU A 15 3.38 10.08 -14.86
C LEU A 15 3.31 11.14 -15.97
N LYS A 16 2.60 10.84 -17.08
CA LYS A 16 2.40 11.78 -18.19
C LYS A 16 1.24 12.75 -17.98
N SER A 17 0.43 12.53 -16.94
CA SER A 17 -0.67 13.43 -16.61
C SER A 17 -0.13 14.76 -16.07
N GLU A 18 -0.65 15.89 -16.57
CA GLU A 18 -0.33 17.21 -16.02
C GLU A 18 -0.83 17.40 -14.58
N SER A 19 -1.81 16.58 -14.17
CA SER A 19 -2.38 16.58 -12.83
C SER A 19 -1.82 15.45 -11.95
N ALA A 20 -0.71 14.83 -12.33
CA ALA A 20 -0.11 13.76 -11.54
C ALA A 20 0.35 14.31 -10.20
N GLU A 21 -0.06 13.66 -9.12
CA GLU A 21 0.40 13.95 -7.76
C GLU A 21 1.06 12.71 -7.16
N PRO A 22 2.15 12.85 -6.38
CA PRO A 22 2.74 11.73 -5.69
C PRO A 22 1.78 11.20 -4.62
N ILE A 23 1.69 9.88 -4.46
CA ILE A 23 0.85 9.27 -3.42
C ILE A 23 1.35 9.61 -2.00
N SER A 24 2.64 9.90 -1.86
CA SER A 24 3.29 10.27 -0.61
C SER A 24 4.49 11.16 -0.85
N LEU A 25 4.81 12.04 0.09
CA LEU A 25 6.06 12.81 0.08
C LEU A 25 7.31 11.92 0.14
N THR A 26 7.19 10.69 0.64
CA THR A 26 8.27 9.69 0.67
C THR A 26 8.36 8.84 -0.60
N LEU A 27 7.39 8.96 -1.51
CA LEU A 27 7.32 8.27 -2.79
C LEU A 27 7.04 9.31 -3.88
N PRO A 28 7.98 10.24 -4.17
CA PRO A 28 7.76 11.28 -5.17
C PRO A 28 7.51 10.69 -6.56
N LEU A 29 6.97 11.48 -7.50
CA LEU A 29 6.79 11.02 -8.88
C LEU A 29 8.15 10.67 -9.49
N SER A 30 8.29 9.42 -9.93
CA SER A 30 9.49 8.93 -10.59
C SER A 30 9.12 7.84 -11.60
N ASP A 31 9.88 7.78 -12.69
CA ASP A 31 9.86 6.71 -13.68
C ASP A 31 10.64 5.47 -13.23
N LYS A 32 11.33 5.55 -12.09
CA LYS A 32 12.03 4.44 -11.46
C LYS A 32 11.15 3.76 -10.41
N GLU A 33 11.31 2.46 -10.33
CA GLU A 33 10.70 1.64 -9.29
C GLU A 33 11.38 1.91 -7.93
N TYR A 34 10.55 1.98 -6.90
CA TYR A 34 10.96 2.00 -5.52
C TYR A 34 11.01 0.57 -5.01
N GLU A 35 12.09 0.21 -4.33
CA GLU A 35 12.31 -1.12 -3.76
C GLU A 35 12.56 -1.00 -2.26
N SER A 36 12.05 -1.95 -1.49
CA SER A 36 12.27 -2.02 -0.04
C SER A 36 12.06 -3.43 0.50
N ASN A 37 12.94 -3.87 1.41
CA ASN A 37 12.78 -5.15 2.11
C ASN A 37 11.62 -5.15 3.13
N VAL A 38 11.02 -3.99 3.39
CA VAL A 38 9.88 -3.81 4.28
C VAL A 38 8.81 -2.97 3.60
N MET A 39 7.55 -3.09 4.05
CA MET A 39 6.43 -2.31 3.51
C MET A 39 6.76 -0.80 3.56
N PHE A 40 6.47 -0.06 2.49
CA PHE A 40 6.73 1.38 2.47
C PHE A 40 5.89 2.08 3.54
N PRO A 41 6.45 3.07 4.27
CA PRO A 41 5.74 3.74 5.36
C PRO A 41 4.37 4.31 4.99
N PHE A 42 4.18 4.74 3.73
CA PHE A 42 2.89 5.18 3.23
C PHE A 42 1.82 4.08 3.32
N PHE A 43 2.08 2.92 2.73
CA PHE A 43 1.15 1.78 2.76
C PHE A 43 1.02 1.20 4.17
N ASP A 44 2.12 1.16 4.91
CA ASP A 44 2.14 0.65 6.27
C ASP A 44 1.22 1.45 7.21
N GLY A 45 1.17 2.77 7.01
CA GLY A 45 0.28 3.68 7.74
C GLY A 45 -1.19 3.65 7.31
N LEU A 46 -1.55 2.96 6.22
CA LEU A 46 -2.95 2.73 5.85
C LEU A 46 -3.56 1.51 6.55
N ILE A 47 -2.72 0.60 7.05
CA ILE A 47 -3.16 -0.60 7.73
C ILE A 47 -3.80 -0.22 9.08
N PRO A 48 -4.99 -0.76 9.42
CA PRO A 48 -5.59 -0.57 10.73
C PRO A 48 -4.63 -0.90 11.88
N GLU A 49 -4.78 -0.18 12.99
CA GLU A 49 -3.98 -0.38 14.21
C GLU A 49 -4.87 -0.68 15.42
N GLY A 50 -4.24 -1.23 16.47
CA GLY A 50 -4.89 -1.52 17.74
C GLY A 50 -6.14 -2.37 17.60
N TRP A 51 -7.23 -1.94 18.25
CA TRP A 51 -8.47 -2.71 18.31
C TRP A 51 -9.12 -2.95 16.93
N LEU A 52 -8.92 -2.05 15.96
CA LEU A 52 -9.49 -2.23 14.61
C LEU A 52 -8.75 -3.35 13.85
N LEU A 53 -7.43 -3.42 14.01
CA LEU A 53 -6.62 -4.51 13.49
C LEU A 53 -7.04 -5.85 14.10
N ASP A 54 -7.26 -5.88 15.41
CA ASP A 54 -7.70 -7.09 16.12
C ASP A 54 -9.03 -7.64 15.56
N ILE A 55 -9.96 -6.74 15.21
CA ILE A 55 -11.25 -7.11 14.61
C ILE A 55 -11.05 -7.65 13.19
N ALA A 56 -10.27 -6.96 12.36
CA ALA A 56 -9.99 -7.40 10.99
C ALA A 56 -9.34 -8.80 10.98
N GLN A 57 -8.36 -9.02 11.85
CA GLN A 57 -7.67 -10.31 12.01
C GLN A 57 -8.62 -11.42 12.45
N LYS A 58 -9.50 -11.17 13.43
CA LYS A 58 -10.46 -12.18 13.91
C LYS A 58 -11.52 -12.51 12.86
N ASN A 59 -12.06 -11.50 12.19
CA ASN A 59 -13.16 -11.67 11.24
C ASN A 59 -12.70 -12.35 9.95
N TRP A 60 -11.51 -12.01 9.47
CA TRP A 60 -10.99 -12.50 8.19
C TRP A 60 -9.87 -13.53 8.32
N LYS A 61 -9.51 -13.91 9.56
CA LYS A 61 -8.45 -14.88 9.89
C LYS A 61 -7.09 -14.52 9.30
N LEU A 62 -6.79 -13.22 9.24
CA LEU A 62 -5.56 -12.69 8.67
C LEU A 62 -4.35 -13.00 9.54
N ASN A 63 -3.20 -13.21 8.90
CA ASN A 63 -1.94 -13.33 9.61
C ASN A 63 -1.42 -11.92 9.98
N PRO A 64 -1.16 -11.61 11.27
CA PRO A 64 -0.66 -10.29 11.71
C PRO A 64 0.67 -9.89 11.07
N ARG A 65 1.45 -10.86 10.58
CA ARG A 65 2.76 -10.62 9.96
C ARG A 65 2.67 -10.37 8.45
N ASP A 66 1.53 -10.69 7.84
CA ASP A 66 1.32 -10.51 6.41
C ASP A 66 0.75 -9.12 6.15
N ARG A 67 1.64 -8.13 6.04
CA ARG A 67 1.24 -6.73 5.86
C ARG A 67 0.53 -6.52 4.52
N MET A 68 0.92 -7.23 3.47
CA MET A 68 0.30 -7.13 2.15
C MET A 68 -1.13 -7.67 2.17
N GLU A 69 -1.34 -8.86 2.75
CA GLU A 69 -2.67 -9.46 2.87
C GLU A 69 -3.62 -8.54 3.67
N ILE A 70 -3.15 -8.00 4.79
CA ILE A 70 -3.96 -7.09 5.60
C ILE A 70 -4.33 -5.85 4.78
N LEU A 71 -3.34 -5.21 4.14
CA LEU A 71 -3.53 -4.02 3.31
C LEU A 71 -4.60 -4.25 2.24
N LEU A 72 -4.48 -5.33 1.46
CA LEU A 72 -5.44 -5.68 0.40
C LEU A 72 -6.86 -5.92 0.92
N LYS A 73 -7.00 -6.48 2.12
CA LYS A 73 -8.31 -6.74 2.73
C LYS A 73 -8.94 -5.51 3.36
N THR A 74 -8.13 -4.59 3.90
CA THR A 74 -8.62 -3.44 4.66
C THR A 74 -8.67 -2.14 3.86
N CYS A 75 -7.96 -2.04 2.73
CA CYS A 75 -7.75 -0.78 2.01
C CYS A 75 -8.37 -0.72 0.62
N HIS A 76 -9.47 -1.44 0.40
CA HIS A 76 -10.35 -1.16 -0.75
C HIS A 76 -11.05 0.21 -0.59
N ASP A 77 -11.42 0.58 0.64
CA ASP A 77 -11.96 1.90 1.00
C ASP A 77 -11.29 2.35 2.30
N CYS A 78 -10.18 3.09 2.16
CA CYS A 78 -9.37 3.58 3.28
C CYS A 78 -9.25 5.09 3.29
N VAL A 79 -8.61 5.61 4.33
CA VAL A 79 -8.41 7.05 4.49
C VAL A 79 -7.57 7.60 3.33
N GLY A 80 -8.07 8.66 2.70
CA GLY A 80 -7.38 9.37 1.63
C GLY A 80 -8.07 9.23 0.29
N ALA A 81 -7.32 9.47 -0.78
CA ALA A 81 -7.79 9.36 -2.17
C ALA A 81 -7.18 8.14 -2.88
N VAL A 82 -6.93 7.06 -2.13
CA VAL A 82 -6.29 5.84 -2.62
C VAL A 82 -7.15 4.62 -2.30
N SER A 83 -7.16 3.65 -3.22
CA SER A 83 -7.68 2.30 -3.01
C SER A 83 -6.62 1.29 -3.45
N ILE A 84 -6.62 0.13 -2.82
CA ILE A 84 -5.66 -0.94 -3.08
C ILE A 84 -6.43 -2.20 -3.47
N GLU A 85 -6.15 -2.70 -4.66
CA GLU A 85 -6.85 -3.81 -5.28
C GLU A 85 -5.85 -4.82 -5.83
N GLU A 86 -6.25 -6.09 -5.81
CA GLU A 86 -5.52 -7.17 -6.48
C GLU A 86 -5.84 -7.11 -7.99
N ILE A 87 -4.82 -7.20 -8.83
CA ILE A 87 -4.91 -7.16 -10.30
C ILE A 87 -4.71 -8.55 -10.88
#